data_AF-A0A830GLN6-F1
#
_entry.id   AF-A0A830GLN6-F1
#
_cell.length_a   1.000
_cell.length_b   1.000
_cell.length_c   1.000
_cell.angle_alpha   90.00
_cell.angle_beta   90.00
_cell.angle_gamma   90.00
#
_symmetry.space_group_name_H-M   'P 1'
#
loop_
_entity.id
_entity.type
_entity.pdbx_description
1 polymer ?
#
loop_
_entity_poly.entity_id
_entity_poly.type
_entity_poly.pdbx_seq_one_letter_code
_entity_poly.pdbx_strand_id
1 'polypeptide(L)'
;MAVGRNSRSTTVQLGEKDSAEAVVNMNAPGHHARVVVDRDGERWVFGVDGGEAALIETTEQVGLLDEVEVPAWVETVLWEVGVPEVDA
;
A
#
# COMPACT_ATOMS: atom_id res chain seq x y z
N MET A 1 -17.38 -9.35 -18.56
CA MET A 1 -16.44 -9.37 -17.43
C MET A 1 -15.41 -8.28 -17.68
N ALA A 2 -15.63 -7.09 -17.11
CA ALA A 2 -14.69 -5.99 -17.26
C ALA A 2 -13.57 -6.18 -16.23
N VAL A 3 -12.43 -6.72 -16.67
CA VAL A 3 -11.19 -6.62 -15.90
C VAL A 3 -10.83 -5.14 -15.94
N GLY A 4 -11.16 -4.43 -14.87
CA GLY A 4 -10.98 -2.99 -14.79
C GLY A 4 -9.51 -2.63 -14.99
N ARG A 5 -9.23 -1.78 -15.97
CA ARG A 5 -7.93 -1.12 -16.21
C ARG A 5 -7.58 -0.11 -15.10
N ASN A 6 -8.01 -0.36 -13.87
CA ASN A 6 -7.93 0.59 -12.76
C ASN A 6 -6.94 0.14 -11.68
N SER A 7 -6.22 -0.96 -11.89
CA SER A 7 -5.12 -1.37 -11.03
C SER A 7 -3.78 -1.16 -11.74
N ARG A 8 -2.80 -0.64 -11.00
CA ARG A 8 -1.41 -0.49 -11.42
C ARG A 8 -0.53 -1.23 -10.41
N SER A 9 0.25 -2.18 -10.88
CA SER A 9 1.33 -2.77 -10.09
C SER A 9 2.66 -2.08 -10.40
N THR A 10 3.47 -1.91 -9.36
CA THR A 10 4.83 -1.37 -9.40
C THR A 10 5.69 -2.25 -8.50
N THR A 11 6.84 -2.66 -8.99
CA THR A 11 7.87 -3.30 -8.16
C THR A 11 8.87 -2.24 -7.75
N VAL A 12 9.08 -2.07 -6.45
CA VAL A 12 10.03 -1.11 -5.86
C VAL A 12 11.25 -1.89 -5.37
N GLN A 13 12.43 -1.49 -5.81
CA GLN A 13 13.69 -2.04 -5.28
C GLN A 13 14.05 -1.33 -3.98
N LEU A 14 14.19 -2.10 -2.91
CA LEU A 14 14.56 -1.62 -1.57
C LEU A 14 16.05 -1.87 -1.26
N GLY A 15 16.70 -2.75 -2.05
CA GLY A 15 18.13 -3.06 -1.97
C GLY A 15 18.60 -3.91 -3.15
N GLU A 16 19.87 -4.34 -3.15
CA GLU A 16 20.48 -5.09 -4.27
C GLU A 16 19.78 -6.42 -4.60
N LYS A 17 19.07 -7.02 -3.63
CA LYS A 17 18.31 -8.26 -3.80
C LYS A 17 16.92 -8.23 -3.18
N ASP A 18 16.49 -7.06 -2.72
CA ASP A 18 15.25 -6.87 -1.99
C ASP A 18 14.32 -5.99 -2.80
N SER A 19 13.11 -6.47 -3.04
CA SER A 19 12.07 -5.75 -3.74
C SER A 19 10.72 -5.99 -3.09
N ALA A 20 9.89 -4.95 -3.05
CA ALA A 20 8.50 -5.05 -2.68
C ALA A 20 7.61 -4.85 -3.92
N GLU A 21 6.48 -5.55 -3.96
CA GLU A 21 5.44 -5.30 -4.95
C GLU A 21 4.37 -4.41 -4.35
N ALA A 22 3.97 -3.38 -5.10
CA ALA A 22 2.92 -2.46 -4.74
C ALA A 22 1.82 -2.49 -5.79
N VAL A 23 0.58 -2.74 -5.39
CA VAL A 23 -0.59 -2.75 -6.26
C VAL A 23 -1.53 -1.64 -5.84
N VAL A 24 -1.63 -0.62 -6.69
CA VAL A 24 -2.55 0.51 -6.52
C VAL A 24 -3.83 0.21 -7.26
N ASN A 25 -4.95 0.14 -6.54
CA ASN A 25 -6.29 -0.09 -7.08
C ASN A 25 -7.09 1.21 -6.96
N MET A 26 -7.36 1.86 -8.09
CA MET A 26 -8.18 3.07 -8.14
C MET A 26 -9.67 2.74 -8.09
N ASN A 27 -10.45 3.56 -7.40
CA ASN A 27 -11.88 3.37 -7.13
C ASN A 27 -12.17 2.14 -6.26
N ALA A 28 -11.46 2.03 -5.13
CA ALA A 28 -11.75 1.01 -4.15
C ALA A 28 -13.07 1.31 -3.43
N PRO A 29 -13.88 0.30 -3.05
CA PRO A 29 -15.07 0.55 -2.24
C PRO A 29 -14.65 1.10 -0.87
N GLY A 30 -15.12 2.31 -0.53
CA GLY A 30 -14.81 2.99 0.74
C GLY A 30 -13.64 3.96 0.71
N HIS A 31 -12.81 3.97 -0.35
CA HIS A 31 -11.61 4.81 -0.47
C HIS A 31 -11.38 5.26 -1.93
N HIS A 32 -10.74 6.40 -2.16
CA HIS A 32 -10.39 6.86 -3.51
C HIS A 32 -9.46 5.85 -4.22
N ALA A 33 -8.47 5.32 -3.52
CA ALA A 33 -7.64 4.21 -3.98
C ALA A 33 -7.27 3.27 -2.83
N ARG A 34 -6.75 2.09 -3.17
CA ARG A 34 -6.22 1.12 -2.21
C ARG A 34 -4.85 0.64 -2.67
N VAL A 35 -3.84 0.79 -1.83
CA VAL A 35 -2.47 0.33 -2.10
C VAL A 35 -2.22 -0.95 -1.32
N VAL A 36 -1.80 -2.01 -1.99
CA VAL A 36 -1.37 -3.25 -1.36
C VAL A 36 0.12 -3.38 -1.58
N VAL A 37 0.88 -3.41 -0.51
CA VAL A 37 2.32 -3.62 -0.50
C VAL A 37 2.57 -5.05 -0.02
N ASP A 38 3.35 -5.82 -0.76
CA ASP A 38 3.70 -7.20 -0.45
C ASP A 38 5.22 -7.39 -0.57
N ARG A 39 5.83 -7.94 0.47
CA ARG A 39 7.26 -8.28 0.51
C ARG A 39 7.45 -9.57 1.29
N ASP A 40 7.96 -10.61 0.63
CA ASP A 40 8.29 -11.90 1.26
C ASP A 40 7.17 -12.50 2.15
N GLY A 41 5.90 -12.25 1.80
CA GLY A 41 4.72 -12.71 2.57
C GLY A 41 4.24 -11.75 3.66
N GLU A 42 4.97 -10.67 3.92
CA GLU A 42 4.50 -9.53 4.71
C GLU A 42 3.71 -8.58 3.81
N ARG A 43 2.43 -8.44 4.09
CA ARG A 43 1.47 -7.65 3.33
C ARG A 43 0.98 -6.50 4.18
N TRP A 44 0.98 -5.32 3.58
CA TRP A 44 0.44 -4.10 4.15
C TRP A 44 -0.56 -3.50 3.19
N VAL A 45 -1.70 -3.07 3.70
CA VAL A 45 -2.81 -2.56 2.90
C VAL A 45 -3.17 -1.19 3.39
N PHE A 46 -3.13 -0.22 2.49
CA PHE A 46 -3.47 1.17 2.76
C PHE A 46 -4.69 1.59 1.95
N GLY A 47 -5.60 2.32 2.59
CA GLY A 47 -6.64 3.10 1.92
C GLY A 47 -6.10 4.48 1.64
N VAL A 48 -6.31 4.97 0.43
CA VAL A 48 -5.88 6.32 0.05
C VAL A 48 -7.11 7.16 -0.21
N ASP A 49 -7.23 8.25 0.53
CA ASP A 49 -8.27 9.27 0.37
C ASP A 49 -7.62 10.65 0.42
N GLY A 50 -8.01 11.54 -0.50
CA GLY A 50 -7.50 12.92 -0.49
C GLY A 50 -5.99 13.10 -0.75
N GLY A 51 -5.23 12.01 -0.94
CA GLY A 51 -3.76 12.04 -1.06
C GLY A 51 -3.04 11.44 0.16
N GLU A 52 -3.78 11.09 1.21
CA GLU A 52 -3.28 10.50 2.45
C GLU A 52 -3.51 8.99 2.43
N ALA A 53 -2.49 8.19 2.78
CA ALA A 53 -2.61 6.74 2.98
C ALA A 53 -2.87 6.41 4.45
N ALA A 54 -4.01 5.78 4.73
CA ALA A 54 -4.35 5.22 6.04
C ALA A 54 -4.15 3.70 6.04
N LEU A 55 -3.53 3.14 7.07
CA LEU A 55 -3.34 1.70 7.21
C LEU A 55 -4.67 0.99 7.52
N ILE A 56 -5.03 -0.02 6.71
CA ILE A 56 -6.28 -0.79 6.84
C ILE A 56 -6.03 -2.20 7.35
N GLU A 57 -4.96 -2.84 6.90
CA GLU A 57 -4.72 -4.26 7.16
C GLU A 57 -3.23 -4.59 7.00
N THR A 58 -2.73 -5.49 7.84
CA THR A 58 -1.41 -6.10 7.72
C THR A 58 -1.53 -7.62 7.77
N THR A 59 -0.47 -8.35 7.39
CA THR A 59 -0.42 -9.82 7.55
C THR A 59 -0.68 -10.25 9.01
N GLU A 60 -0.26 -9.45 9.99
CA GLU A 60 -0.40 -9.77 11.42
C GLU A 60 -1.75 -9.32 12.02
N GLN A 61 -2.39 -8.29 11.47
CA GLN A 61 -3.66 -7.76 12.00
C GLN A 61 -4.61 -7.25 10.90
N VAL A 62 -5.89 -7.57 11.06
CA VAL A 62 -6.99 -7.10 10.19
C VAL A 62 -7.83 -6.08 10.97
N GLY A 63 -7.76 -4.78 10.62
CA GLY A 63 -8.53 -3.72 11.29
C GLY A 63 -7.85 -2.34 11.33
N LEU A 64 -8.47 -1.36 12.01
CA LEU A 64 -7.85 -0.06 12.31
C LEU A 64 -6.63 -0.28 13.22
N LEU A 65 -5.46 0.09 12.71
CA LEU A 65 -4.17 -0.12 13.32
C LEU A 65 -3.57 1.22 13.77
N ASP A 66 -4.29 1.97 14.61
CA ASP A 66 -3.86 3.27 15.17
C ASP A 66 -2.53 3.23 15.98
N GLU A 67 -1.93 2.06 16.18
CA GLU A 67 -0.68 1.89 16.95
C GLU A 67 0.38 1.06 16.20
N VAL A 68 0.21 0.80 14.90
CA VAL A 68 1.21 0.04 14.14
C VAL A 68 2.20 1.00 13.47
N GLU A 69 3.45 0.94 13.92
CA GLU A 69 4.54 1.66 13.28
C GLU A 69 4.78 1.11 11.87
N VAL A 70 4.52 1.94 10.85
CA VAL A 70 4.76 1.59 9.45
C VAL A 70 6.28 1.51 9.24
N PRO A 71 6.83 0.38 8.79
CA PRO A 71 8.27 0.26 8.63
C PRO A 71 8.74 1.11 7.45
N ALA A 72 9.93 1.69 7.56
CA ALA A 72 10.49 2.65 6.58
C ALA A 72 10.54 2.14 5.13
N TRP A 73 10.62 0.83 4.94
CA TRP A 73 10.59 0.23 3.62
C TRP A 73 9.21 0.36 2.96
N VAL A 74 8.12 0.31 3.73
CA VAL A 74 6.76 0.53 3.25
C VAL A 74 6.54 1.99 2.90
N GLU A 75 7.03 2.92 3.72
CA GLU A 75 6.99 4.36 3.41
C GLU A 75 7.70 4.66 2.08
N THR A 76 8.87 4.04 1.86
CA THR A 76 9.60 4.14 0.59
C THR A 76 8.76 3.65 -0.60
N VAL A 77 8.06 2.52 -0.43
CA VAL A 77 7.18 1.99 -1.47
C VAL A 77 6.01 2.93 -1.76
N LEU A 78 5.37 3.46 -0.72
CA LEU A 78 4.25 4.40 -0.83
C LEU A 78 4.67 5.67 -1.57
N TRP A 79 5.84 6.21 -1.24
CA TRP A 79 6.44 7.34 -1.93
C TRP A 79 6.66 7.05 -3.43
N GLU A 80 7.25 5.91 -3.77
CA GLU A 80 7.54 5.50 -5.15
C GLU A 80 6.28 5.29 -6.01
N VAL A 81 5.15 4.89 -5.39
CA VAL A 81 3.86 4.79 -6.09
C VAL A 81 3.07 6.10 -6.12
N GLY A 82 3.63 7.18 -5.58
CA GLY A 82 3.05 8.53 -5.62
C GLY A 82 2.08 8.84 -4.48
N VAL A 83 2.24 8.17 -3.33
CA VAL A 83 1.50 8.46 -2.10
C VAL A 83 2.48 8.95 -1.03
N PRO A 84 2.74 10.27 -0.98
CA PRO A 84 3.80 10.83 -0.16
C PRO A 84 3.45 10.99 1.33
N GLU A 85 2.16 11.00 1.67
CA GLU A 85 1.66 11.22 3.03
C GLU A 85 0.99 9.93 3.54
N VAL A 86 1.44 9.47 4.71
CA VAL A 86 0.92 8.29 5.41
C VAL A 86 0.39 8.74 6.76
N ASP A 87 -0.90 8.56 7.00
CA ASP A 87 -1.55 8.76 8.29
C ASP A 87 -1.57 7.38 8.98
N ALA A 88 -0.76 7.25 10.01
CA ALA A 88 -0.60 6.02 10.80
C ALA A 88 -1.20 6.23 12.19
#